data_AF-A0A8J7D9J8-F1
#
_entry.id   AF-A0A8J7D9J8-F1
#
_cell.length_a   1.000
_cell.length_b   1.000
_cell.length_c   1.000
_cell.angle_alpha   90.00
_cell.angle_beta   90.00
_cell.angle_gamma   90.00
#
_symmetry.space_group_name_H-M   'P 1'
#
loop_
_entity.id
_entity.type
_entity.pdbx_description
1 polymer ?
#
loop_
_entity_poly.entity_id
_entity_poly.type
_entity_poly.pdbx_seq_one_letter_code
_entity_poly.pdbx_strand_id
1 'polypeptide(L)' 'MCDACGGLHLRISRLRENDNLEDAPSAVLKHLGELKRPYLTAVEEKLLGLIEFEYGIINEVLPNSQ' A
#
# COMPACT_ATOMS: atom_id res chain seq x y z
N MET A 1 -7.94 18.69 9.43
CA MET A 1 -8.30 18.22 8.07
C MET A 1 -7.04 17.70 7.42
N CYS A 2 -6.84 16.39 7.39
CA CYS A 2 -5.74 15.78 6.63
C CYS A 2 -6.21 14.45 6.06
N ASP A 3 -7.33 14.48 5.34
CA ASP A 3 -7.98 13.27 4.82
C ASP A 3 -7.38 12.78 3.50
N ALA A 4 -6.38 13.47 2.94
CA ALA A 4 -5.64 13.03 1.75
C ALA A 4 -4.28 12.38 2.07
N CYS A 5 -3.61 12.76 3.17
CA CYS A 5 -2.34 12.13 3.60
C CYS A 5 -2.55 10.85 4.43
N GLY A 6 -3.76 10.59 4.92
CA GLY A 6 -4.05 9.46 5.80
C GLY A 6 -4.11 8.10 5.09
N GLY A 7 -4.61 8.05 3.85
CA GLY A 7 -4.90 6.78 3.17
C GLY A 7 -3.65 5.94 2.88
N LEU A 8 -2.67 6.50 2.18
CA LEU A 8 -1.45 5.79 1.81
C LEU A 8 -0.59 5.44 3.03
N HIS A 9 -0.44 6.40 3.96
CA HIS A 9 0.35 6.18 5.16
C HIS A 9 -0.27 5.08 6.04
N LEU A 10 -1.60 5.08 6.21
CA LEU A 10 -2.31 4.04 6.95
C LEU A 10 -2.18 2.67 6.27
N ARG A 11 -2.32 2.60 4.94
CA ARG A 11 -2.14 1.37 4.15
C ARG A 11 -0.74 0.77 4.35
N ILE A 12 0.29 1.60 4.23
CA ILE A 12 1.68 1.19 4.43
C ILE A 12 1.95 0.76 5.88
N SER A 13 1.42 1.48 6.86
CA SER A 13 1.59 1.14 8.28
C SER A 13 0.95 -0.21 8.62
N ARG A 14 -0.27 -0.48 8.13
CA ARG A 14 -0.94 -1.77 8.33
C ARG A 14 -0.17 -2.94 7.74
N LEU A 15 0.49 -2.74 6.60
CA LEU A 15 1.36 -3.74 6.00
C LEU A 15 2.67 -3.95 6.78
N ARG A 16 3.26 -2.87 7.31
CA ARG A 16 4.46 -2.94 8.17
C ARG A 16 4.20 -3.62 9.51
N GLU A 17 2.97 -3.55 10.01
CA GLU A 17 2.52 -4.27 11.21
C GLU A 17 2.28 -5.77 10.95
N ASN A 18 2.34 -6.22 9.70
CA ASN A 18 2.22 -7.64 9.38
C ASN A 18 3.58 -8.34 9.57
N ASP A 19 3.73 -9.10 10.65
CA ASP A 19 4.96 -9.83 10.97
C ASP A 19 5.37 -10.89 9.93
N ASN A 20 4.49 -11.24 9.00
CA ASN A 20 4.79 -12.19 7.92
C ASN A 20 5.38 -11.50 6.67
N LEU A 21 5.54 -10.18 6.67
CA LEU A 21 6.00 -9.42 5.51
C LEU A 21 7.46 -9.75 5.15
N GLU A 22 7.67 -10.31 3.97
CA GLU A 22 9.02 -10.62 3.47
C GLU A 22 9.84 -9.35 3.19
N ASP A 23 11.18 -9.50 3.13
CA ASP A 23 12.12 -8.37 2.96
C ASP A 23 11.86 -7.54 1.70
N ALA A 24 11.43 -8.17 0.60
CA ALA A 24 11.16 -7.50 -0.66
C ALA A 24 9.95 -6.53 -0.58
N PRO A 25 8.74 -6.96 -0.17
CA PRO A 25 7.61 -6.06 0.03
C PRO A 25 7.88 -5.01 1.12
N SER A 26 8.65 -5.34 2.16
CA SER A 26 9.07 -4.37 3.18
C SER A 26 9.90 -3.22 2.58
N ALA A 27 10.86 -3.54 1.70
CA ALA A 27 11.66 -2.54 0.99
C ALA A 27 10.80 -1.66 0.07
N VAL A 28 9.82 -2.24 -0.64
CA VAL A 28 8.89 -1.49 -1.49
C VAL A 28 8.05 -0.52 -0.65
N LEU A 29 7.48 -0.97 0.47
CA LEU A 29 6.69 -0.12 1.36
C LEU A 29 7.49 1.00 2.01
N LYS A 30 8.76 0.76 2.32
CA LYS A 30 9.69 1.80 2.73
C LYS A 30 9.88 2.85 1.63
N HIS A 31 10.11 2.41 0.41
CA HIS A 31 10.26 3.32 -0.71
C HIS A 31 8.99 4.14 -0.96
N LEU A 32 7.82 3.50 -0.91
CA LEU A 32 6.51 4.16 -1.06
C LEU A 32 6.22 5.16 0.07
N GLY A 33 6.66 4.87 1.31
CA GLY A 33 6.50 5.77 2.46
C GLY A 33 7.48 6.95 2.47
N GLU A 34 8.61 6.83 1.77
CA GLU A 34 9.61 7.90 1.61
C GLU A 34 9.30 8.83 0.43
N LEU A 35 8.28 8.51 -0.38
CA LEU A 35 7.83 9.37 -1.46
C LEU A 35 7.30 10.70 -0.88
N LYS A 36 7.96 11.81 -1.22
CA LYS A 36 7.52 13.17 -0.87
C LYS A 36 6.25 13.62 -1.61
N ARG A 37 5.69 12.78 -2.48
CA ARG A 37 4.48 13.06 -3.25
C ARG A 37 3.26 12.45 -2.57
N PRO A 38 2.11 13.16 -2.55
CA PRO A 38 0.89 12.69 -1.87
C PRO A 38 0.08 11.66 -2.69
N TYR A 39 0.59 11.21 -3.84
CA TYR A 39 -0.09 10.28 -4.72
C TYR A 39 0.87 9.21 -5.24
N LEU A 40 0.34 8.02 -5.45
CA LEU A 40 1.00 6.93 -6.13
C LEU A 40 0.70 7.01 -7.62
N THR A 41 1.68 6.63 -8.44
CA THR A 41 1.47 6.37 -9.86
C THR A 41 0.63 5.11 -10.06
N ALA A 42 0.04 4.94 -11.24
CA ALA A 42 -0.78 3.76 -11.55
C ALA A 42 -0.05 2.42 -11.34
N VAL A 43 1.28 2.41 -11.50
CA VAL A 43 2.11 1.22 -11.24
C VAL A 43 2.29 0.98 -9.74
N GLU A 44 2.54 2.03 -8.97
CA GLU A 44 2.70 1.94 -7.52
C GLU A 44 1.40 1.57 -6.81
N GLU A 45 0.26 2.11 -7.25
CA GLU A 45 -1.06 1.69 -6.75
C GLU A 45 -1.32 0.20 -7.00
N LYS A 46 -0.99 -0.28 -8.21
CA LYS A 46 -1.11 -1.71 -8.55
C LYS A 46 -0.17 -2.58 -7.71
N LEU A 47 1.06 -2.13 -7.51
CA LEU A 47 2.05 -2.85 -6.71
C LEU A 47 1.64 -2.89 -5.24
N LEU A 48 1.20 -1.77 -4.68
CA LEU A 48 0.69 -1.69 -3.32
C LEU A 48 -0.54 -2.59 -3.15
N GLY A 49 -1.50 -2.54 -4.08
CA GLY A 49 -2.67 -3.41 -4.04
C GLY A 49 -2.34 -4.90 -4.13
N LEU A 50 -1.31 -5.29 -4.91
CA LEU A 50 -0.85 -6.68 -4.96
C LEU A 50 -0.25 -7.12 -3.62
N ILE A 51 0.57 -6.28 -2.99
CA ILE A 51 1.12 -6.55 -1.66
C ILE A 51 -0.02 -6.64 -0.63
N GLU A 52 -0.96 -5.71 -0.63
CA GLU A 52 -2.10 -5.76 0.30
C GLU A 52 -2.99 -7.00 0.10
N PHE A 53 -3.11 -7.51 -1.13
CA PHE A 53 -3.83 -8.75 -1.43
C PHE A 53 -3.08 -9.98 -0.90
N GLU A 54 -1.79 -10.12 -1.23
CA GLU A 54 -0.95 -11.24 -0.81
C GLU A 54 -0.85 -11.34 0.72
N TYR A 55 -0.82 -10.19 1.41
CA TYR A 55 -0.72 -10.11 2.87
C TYR A 55 -2.08 -9.97 3.58
N GLY A 56 -3.19 -10.16 2.86
CA GLY A 56 -4.53 -10.24 3.45
C GLY A 56 -5.07 -8.95 4.06
N ILE A 57 -4.51 -7.79 3.68
CA ILE A 57 -4.96 -6.46 4.13
C ILE A 57 -6.21 -6.01 3.36
N ILE A 58 -6.36 -6.42 2.10
CA ILE A 58 -7.62 -6.31 1.32
C ILE A 58 -8.17 -7.71 1.04
N ASN A 59 -9.43 -7.93 1.43
CA ASN A 59 -10.16 -9.17 1.15
C ASN A 59 -10.99 -9.11 -0.16
N GLU A 60 -10.96 -8.00 -0.89
CA GLU A 60 -11.66 -7.86 -2.16
C GLU A 60 -10.73 -7.23 -3.19
N VAL A 61 -10.43 -7.98 -4.26
CA VAL A 61 -10.13 -7.38 -5.56
C VAL A 61 -11.37 -6.58 -5.90
N LEU A 62 -11.30 -5.24 -5.78
CA LEU A 62 -12.33 -4.37 -6.33
C LEU A 62 -12.50 -4.79 -7.79
N PRO A 63 -13.66 -5.34 -8.21
CA PRO A 63 -13.92 -5.53 -9.61
C PRO A 63 -13.80 -4.14 -10.24
N ASN A 64 -12.92 -3.99 -11.24
CA ASN A 64 -12.86 -2.79 -12.06
C ASN A 64 -14.30 -2.45 -12.46
N SER A 65 -14.89 -1.46 -11.78
CA SER A 65 -16.16 -0.90 -12.19
C SER A 65 -15.83 0.24 -13.14
N GLN A 66 -16.22 -0.02 -14.39
CA GLN A 66 -16.31 0.84 -15.57
C GLN A 66 -15.10 0.85 -16.51
#